data_AF-A0A4Y2WSY3-F1
#
_entry.id   AF-A0A4Y2WSY3-F1
#
_cell.length_a   1.000
_cell.length_b   1.000
_cell.length_c   1.000
_cell.angle_alpha   90.00
_cell.angle_beta   90.00
_cell.angle_gamma   90.00
#
_symmetry.space_group_name_H-M   'P 1'
#
loop_
_entity.id
_entity.type
_entity.pdbx_description
1 polymer ?
#
loop_
_entity_poly.entity_id
_entity_poly.type
_entity_poly.pdbx_seq_one_letter_code
_entity_poly.pdbx_strand_id
1 'polypeptide(L)'
;MSGCFNGVQAVIKETNLAALYVHCSSHSLNLALMHASNVPAIRNCLGTVKSVIKFLKKSAKRMDIFRGKVKEHLPKVKWNNLKPMCETRWVENHEALIRFAESYIAIFETLEELELDSDSNVSSTASQLSKSMTGSSFIISLVTASHFFTYTLCKNL
;
A
#
# COMPACT_ATOMS: atom_id res chain seq x y z
N MET A 1 5.34 -12.31 -21.95
CA MET A 1 6.65 -12.06 -22.61
C MET A 1 7.31 -13.34 -23.13
N SER A 2 7.13 -14.51 -22.49
CA SER A 2 7.77 -15.79 -22.84
C SER A 2 6.94 -16.75 -23.71
N GLY A 3 5.85 -16.28 -24.33
CA GLY A 3 4.99 -17.15 -25.15
C GLY A 3 5.76 -17.74 -26.33
N CYS A 4 5.57 -19.04 -26.60
CA CYS A 4 6.32 -19.77 -27.64
C CYS A 4 5.83 -19.53 -29.07
N PHE A 5 4.59 -19.05 -29.26
CA PHE A 5 4.01 -18.83 -30.59
C PHE A 5 4.01 -17.35 -31.02
N ASN A 6 3.48 -16.46 -30.18
CA ASN A 6 3.38 -15.01 -30.47
C ASN A 6 3.91 -14.15 -29.30
N GLY A 7 4.79 -14.71 -28.47
CA GLY A 7 5.42 -13.95 -27.39
C GLY A 7 6.56 -13.09 -27.94
N VAL A 8 6.85 -11.97 -27.27
CA VAL A 8 8.00 -11.10 -27.60
C VAL A 8 9.31 -11.91 -27.72
N GLN A 9 9.51 -12.92 -26.87
CA GLN A 9 10.62 -13.86 -27.00
C GLN A 9 10.67 -14.57 -28.36
N ALA A 10 9.54 -15.11 -28.84
CA ALA A 10 9.47 -15.86 -30.10
C ALA A 10 9.79 -14.93 -31.29
N VAL A 11 9.16 -13.75 -31.32
CA VAL A 11 9.39 -12.74 -32.38
C VAL A 11 10.86 -12.28 -32.44
N ILE A 12 11.49 -12.04 -31.29
CA ILE A 12 12.91 -11.66 -31.24
C ILE A 12 13.81 -12.80 -31.75
N LYS A 13 13.51 -14.05 -31.38
CA LYS A 13 14.27 -15.22 -31.82
C LYS A 13 14.11 -15.52 -33.31
N GLU A 14 12.95 -15.24 -33.89
CA GLU A 14 12.74 -15.32 -35.35
C GLU A 14 13.64 -14.35 -36.11
N THR A 15 13.89 -13.17 -35.54
CA THR A 15 14.78 -12.16 -36.14
C THR A 15 16.26 -12.48 -35.91
N ASN A 16 16.61 -13.03 -34.74
CA ASN A 16 17.97 -13.43 -34.41
C ASN A 16 17.99 -14.69 -33.51
N LEU A 17 18.34 -15.83 -34.11
CA LEU A 17 18.40 -17.12 -33.43
C LEU A 17 19.42 -17.18 -32.28
N ALA A 18 20.45 -16.32 -32.29
CA ALA A 18 21.45 -16.24 -31.23
C ALA A 18 20.98 -15.45 -29.99
N ALA A 19 19.82 -14.78 -30.07
CA ALA A 19 19.29 -14.01 -28.95
C ALA A 19 18.88 -14.93 -27.79
N LEU A 20 19.50 -14.71 -26.63
CA LEU A 20 19.15 -15.39 -25.38
C LEU A 20 17.93 -14.75 -24.75
N TYR A 21 16.97 -15.58 -24.34
CA TYR A 21 15.87 -15.14 -23.53
C TYR A 21 16.26 -15.19 -22.06
N VAL A 22 16.09 -14.07 -21.36
CA VAL A 22 16.28 -13.97 -19.91
C VAL A 22 15.02 -13.38 -19.27
N HIS A 23 14.68 -13.86 -18.07
CA HIS A 23 13.56 -13.30 -17.32
C HIS A 23 13.91 -11.92 -16.77
N CYS A 24 12.94 -11.01 -16.79
CA CYS A 24 13.10 -9.68 -16.20
C CYS A 24 13.05 -9.78 -14.67
N SER A 25 14.13 -9.42 -13.99
CA SER A 25 14.21 -9.44 -12.52
C SER A 25 13.11 -8.61 -11.86
N SER A 26 12.76 -7.45 -12.42
CA SER A 26 11.67 -6.61 -11.90
C SER A 26 10.31 -7.31 -12.00
N HIS A 27 10.08 -8.09 -13.08
CA HIS A 27 8.86 -8.87 -13.23
C HIS A 27 8.81 -10.03 -12.23
N SER A 28 9.92 -10.77 -12.09
CA SER A 28 10.04 -11.86 -11.12
C SER A 28 9.83 -11.36 -9.68
N LEU A 29 10.41 -10.21 -9.33
CA LEU A 29 10.19 -9.58 -8.03
C LEU A 29 8.73 -9.21 -7.81
N ASN A 30 8.08 -8.53 -8.78
CA ASN A 30 6.67 -8.17 -8.66
C ASN A 30 5.76 -9.40 -8.47
N LEU A 31 6.07 -10.51 -9.14
CA LEU A 31 5.36 -11.77 -8.97
C LEU A 31 5.56 -12.34 -7.55
N ALA A 32 6.79 -12.36 -7.05
CA ALA A 32 7.09 -12.81 -5.68
C ALA A 32 6.36 -11.94 -4.63
N LEU A 33 6.38 -10.61 -4.78
CA LEU A 33 5.66 -9.68 -3.91
C LEU A 33 4.15 -9.93 -3.93
N MET A 34 3.58 -10.17 -5.12
CA MET A 34 2.17 -10.50 -5.28
C MET A 34 1.80 -11.78 -4.52
N HIS A 35 2.60 -12.84 -4.66
CA HIS A 35 2.37 -14.09 -3.94
C HIS A 35 2.49 -13.90 -2.42
N ALA A 36 3.52 -13.20 -1.94
CA ALA A 36 3.68 -12.90 -0.52
C ALA A 36 2.50 -12.08 0.04
N SER A 37 1.95 -11.17 -0.77
CA SER A 37 0.81 -10.34 -0.38
C SER A 37 -0.53 -11.10 -0.35
N ASN A 38 -0.58 -12.32 -0.89
CA ASN A 38 -1.77 -13.19 -0.84
C ASN A 38 -1.88 -14.00 0.45
N VAL A 39 -0.84 -14.00 1.30
CA VAL A 39 -0.93 -14.58 2.65
C VAL A 39 -2.10 -13.93 3.39
N PRO A 40 -3.07 -14.69 3.94
CA PRO A 40 -4.34 -14.13 4.42
C PRO A 40 -4.20 -12.95 5.39
N ALA A 41 -3.28 -13.03 6.35
CA ALA A 41 -3.03 -11.96 7.30
C ALA A 41 -2.56 -10.67 6.62
N ILE A 42 -1.58 -10.78 5.70
CA ILE A 42 -1.05 -9.66 4.91
C ILE A 42 -2.14 -9.11 3.98
N ARG A 43 -2.81 -9.97 3.23
CA ARG A 43 -3.91 -9.59 2.32
C ARG A 43 -4.99 -8.80 3.05
N ASN A 44 -5.43 -9.28 4.22
CA ASN A 44 -6.45 -8.63 5.03
C ASN A 44 -5.95 -7.28 5.56
N CYS A 45 -4.71 -7.23 6.06
CA CYS A 45 -4.07 -5.98 6.49
C CYS A 45 -4.05 -4.93 5.36
N LEU A 46 -3.62 -5.31 4.17
CA LEU A 46 -3.57 -4.41 3.02
C LEU A 46 -4.96 -3.99 2.55
N GLY A 47 -5.96 -4.86 2.68
CA GLY A 47 -7.37 -4.52 2.49
C GLY A 47 -7.86 -3.43 3.46
N THR A 48 -7.50 -3.53 4.74
CA THR A 48 -7.80 -2.51 5.76
C THR A 48 -7.09 -1.19 5.44
N VAL A 49 -5.78 -1.23 5.12
CA VAL A 49 -5.01 -0.05 4.70
C VAL A 49 -5.69 0.66 3.52
N LYS A 50 -6.08 -0.09 2.48
CA LYS A 50 -6.79 0.46 1.31
C LYS A 50 -8.13 1.09 1.70
N SER A 51 -8.86 0.47 2.62
CA SER A 51 -10.17 0.93 3.09
C SER A 51 -10.06 2.25 3.85
N VAL A 52 -9.06 2.37 4.74
CA VAL A 52 -8.76 3.61 5.48
C VAL A 52 -8.36 4.74 4.52
N ILE A 53 -7.42 4.48 3.61
CA ILE A 53 -6.98 5.47 2.62
C ILE A 53 -8.18 5.96 1.79
N LYS A 54 -9.02 5.04 1.32
CA LYS A 54 -10.22 5.37 0.54
C LYS A 54 -11.22 6.18 1.37
N PHE A 55 -11.44 5.81 2.62
CA PHE A 55 -12.39 6.48 3.52
C PHE A 55 -12.01 7.93 3.79
N LEU A 56 -10.73 8.19 4.09
CA LEU A 56 -10.23 9.55 4.31
C LEU A 56 -10.28 10.37 3.03
N LYS A 57 -9.79 9.82 1.90
CA LYS A 57 -9.74 10.53 0.62
C LYS A 57 -11.12 10.81 0.00
N LYS A 58 -12.18 10.14 0.47
CA LYS A 58 -13.56 10.37 0.00
C LYS A 58 -14.08 11.78 0.35
N SER A 59 -13.48 12.49 1.30
CA SER A 59 -13.91 13.82 1.72
C SER A 59 -12.73 14.76 1.98
N ALA A 60 -12.82 15.99 1.44
CA ALA A 60 -11.84 17.03 1.70
C ALA A 60 -11.73 17.34 3.21
N LYS A 61 -12.87 17.43 3.91
CA LYS A 61 -12.94 17.64 5.38
C LYS A 61 -12.12 16.60 6.14
N ARG A 62 -12.30 15.31 5.83
CA ARG A 62 -11.58 14.21 6.51
C ARG A 62 -10.08 14.27 6.22
N MET A 63 -9.71 14.60 4.98
CA MET A 63 -8.33 14.80 4.61
C MET A 63 -7.70 16.03 5.27
N ASP A 64 -8.47 17.09 5.54
CA ASP A 64 -7.99 18.27 6.27
C ASP A 64 -7.69 17.96 7.74
N ILE A 65 -8.56 17.20 8.41
CA ILE A 65 -8.31 16.70 9.77
C ILE A 65 -7.02 15.88 9.80
N PHE A 66 -6.91 14.91 8.89
CA PHE A 66 -5.68 14.10 8.73
C PHE A 66 -4.44 14.97 8.51
N ARG A 67 -4.52 15.99 7.65
CA ARG A 67 -3.40 16.92 7.41
C ARG A 67 -3.00 17.67 8.67
N GLY A 68 -3.96 18.08 9.49
CA GLY A 68 -3.70 18.68 10.80
C GLY A 68 -2.91 17.73 11.69
N LYS A 69 -3.39 16.49 11.83
CA LYS A 69 -2.73 15.44 12.63
C LYS A 69 -1.34 15.05 12.12
N VAL A 70 -1.13 15.02 10.80
CA VAL A 70 0.22 14.80 10.23
C VAL A 70 1.16 15.95 10.59
N LYS A 71 0.71 17.20 10.56
CA LYS A 71 1.57 18.34 10.95
C LYS A 71 1.94 18.29 12.44
N GLU A 72 1.03 17.82 13.28
CA GLU A 72 1.23 17.64 14.73
C GLU A 72 2.27 16.54 15.02
N HIS A 73 2.07 15.34 14.47
CA HIS A 73 2.88 14.15 14.79
C HIS A 73 4.13 14.00 13.92
N LEU A 74 4.14 14.58 12.72
CA LEU A 74 5.19 14.42 11.71
C LEU A 74 5.63 15.78 11.12
N PRO A 75 6.08 16.76 11.92
CA PRO A 75 6.33 18.12 11.44
C PRO A 75 7.43 18.23 10.37
N LYS A 76 8.29 17.22 10.24
CA LYS A 76 9.43 17.19 9.31
C LYS A 76 9.11 16.55 7.96
N VAL A 77 7.96 15.87 7.81
CA VAL A 77 7.64 15.22 6.53
C VAL A 77 7.15 16.24 5.52
N LYS A 78 7.60 16.11 4.27
CA LYS A 78 7.23 17.04 3.18
C LYS A 78 5.91 16.69 2.51
N TRP A 79 5.33 15.53 2.82
CA TRP A 79 4.09 15.06 2.27
C TRP A 79 2.94 15.31 3.25
N ASN A 80 1.74 15.55 2.72
CA ASN A 80 0.55 15.84 3.54
C ASN A 80 -0.65 14.95 3.17
N ASN A 81 -0.46 13.98 2.26
CA ASN A 81 -1.53 13.12 1.77
C ASN A 81 -1.07 11.66 1.71
N LEU A 82 -2.03 10.76 1.96
CA LEU A 82 -1.85 9.32 1.74
C LEU A 82 -1.81 8.99 0.25
N LYS A 83 -0.87 8.13 -0.14
CA LYS A 83 -0.81 7.59 -1.49
C LYS A 83 -1.84 6.46 -1.66
N PRO A 84 -2.52 6.38 -2.81
CA PRO A 84 -3.38 5.24 -3.11
C PRO A 84 -2.52 3.98 -3.31
N MET A 85 -3.11 2.81 -3.09
CA MET A 85 -2.51 1.52 -3.43
C MET A 85 -2.96 1.09 -4.84
N CYS A 86 -2.03 0.58 -5.64
CA CYS A 86 -2.22 -0.04 -6.96
C CYS A 86 -2.14 -1.57 -6.87
N GLU A 87 -3.18 -2.29 -7.28
CA GLU A 87 -3.23 -3.76 -7.14
C GLU A 87 -2.23 -4.50 -8.03
N THR A 88 -1.88 -3.93 -9.19
CA THR A 88 -1.08 -4.62 -10.22
C THR A 88 0.41 -4.27 -10.17
N ARG A 89 0.79 -3.25 -9.40
CA ARG A 89 2.17 -2.77 -9.30
C ARG A 89 2.60 -2.70 -7.84
N TRP A 90 3.03 -3.84 -7.30
CA TRP A 90 3.44 -3.95 -5.89
C TRP A 90 4.64 -3.09 -5.56
N VAL A 91 5.54 -2.90 -6.52
CA VAL A 91 6.67 -1.97 -6.41
C VAL A 91 6.20 -0.52 -6.30
N GLU A 92 4.96 -0.15 -6.61
CA GLU A 92 4.45 1.22 -6.38
C GLU A 92 3.71 1.33 -5.02
N ASN A 93 3.30 0.20 -4.43
CA ASN A 93 2.58 0.16 -3.15
C ASN A 93 3.48 0.41 -1.94
N HIS A 94 4.79 0.20 -2.06
CA HIS A 94 5.72 0.36 -0.93
C HIS A 94 5.58 1.75 -0.31
N GLU A 95 5.51 2.80 -1.12
CA GLU A 95 5.45 4.17 -0.63
C GLU A 95 4.12 4.47 0.05
N ALA A 96 3.02 3.89 -0.44
CA ALA A 96 1.72 4.01 0.21
C ALA A 96 1.72 3.34 1.58
N LEU A 97 2.29 2.13 1.69
CA LEU A 97 2.35 1.39 2.94
C LEU A 97 3.30 2.04 3.96
N ILE A 98 4.46 2.51 3.51
CA ILE A 98 5.43 3.21 4.37
C ILE A 98 4.83 4.50 4.92
N ARG A 99 4.22 5.35 4.07
CA ARG A 99 3.53 6.55 4.54
C ARG A 99 2.39 6.24 5.50
N PHE A 100 1.63 5.17 5.23
CA PHE A 100 0.58 4.71 6.14
C PHE A 100 1.15 4.34 7.51
N ALA A 101 2.21 3.53 7.55
CA ALA A 101 2.86 3.12 8.79
C ALA A 101 3.49 4.31 9.54
N GLU A 102 4.17 5.22 8.83
CA GLU A 102 4.77 6.44 9.41
C GLU A 102 3.72 7.35 10.05
N SER A 103 2.55 7.47 9.44
CA SER A 103 1.43 8.29 9.95
C SER A 103 0.40 7.51 10.76
N TYR A 104 0.73 6.30 11.23
CA TYR A 104 -0.25 5.43 11.90
C TYR A 104 -1.00 6.14 13.03
N ILE A 105 -0.29 6.89 13.89
CA ILE A 105 -0.88 7.66 15.00
C ILE A 105 -1.80 8.76 14.48
N ALA A 106 -1.35 9.55 13.49
CA ALA A 106 -2.16 10.61 12.89
C ALA A 106 -3.43 10.06 12.22
N ILE A 107 -3.35 8.89 11.58
CA ILE A 107 -4.50 8.19 11.00
C ILE A 107 -5.46 7.77 12.11
N PHE A 108 -4.95 7.14 13.17
CA PHE A 108 -5.76 6.64 14.27
C PHE A 108 -6.54 7.77 14.96
N GLU A 109 -5.87 8.86 15.35
CA GLU A 109 -6.54 10.03 15.95
C GLU A 109 -7.53 10.69 15.00
N THR A 110 -7.25 10.70 13.68
CA THR A 110 -8.23 11.18 12.70
C THR A 110 -9.49 10.31 12.70
N LEU A 111 -9.34 8.98 12.81
CA LEU A 111 -10.49 8.09 12.89
C LEU A 111 -11.26 8.32 14.19
N GLU A 112 -10.58 8.43 15.33
CA GLU A 112 -11.22 8.72 16.62
C GLU A 112 -12.03 10.02 16.59
N GLU A 113 -11.50 11.10 16.00
CA GLU A 113 -12.25 12.36 15.84
C GLU A 113 -13.49 12.16 14.95
N LEU A 114 -13.36 11.37 13.89
CA LEU A 114 -14.46 11.06 12.98
C LEU A 114 -15.51 10.11 13.57
N GLU A 115 -15.21 9.38 14.64
CA GLU A 115 -16.21 8.59 15.40
C GLU A 115 -17.29 9.48 16.03
N LEU A 116 -17.00 10.77 16.21
CA LEU A 116 -17.92 11.77 16.75
C LEU A 116 -18.65 12.57 15.65
N ASP A 117 -18.45 12.22 14.36
CA ASP A 117 -19.10 12.95 13.26
C ASP A 117 -20.63 12.77 13.28
N SER A 118 -21.34 13.85 12.98
CA SER A 118 -22.81 13.89 12.94
C SER A 118 -23.42 12.92 11.92
N ASP A 119 -22.71 12.58 10.85
CA ASP A 119 -23.16 11.57 9.88
C ASP A 119 -22.89 10.17 10.45
N SER A 120 -23.96 9.43 10.74
CA SER A 120 -23.92 8.09 11.31
C SER A 120 -23.13 7.07 10.47
N ASN A 121 -23.08 7.24 9.15
CA ASN A 121 -22.27 6.38 8.29
C ASN A 121 -20.78 6.67 8.46
N VAL A 122 -20.42 7.93 8.71
CA VAL A 122 -19.02 8.35 8.91
C VAL A 122 -18.52 7.86 10.24
N SER A 123 -19.27 8.13 11.32
CA SER A 123 -18.91 7.72 12.67
C SER A 123 -18.83 6.20 12.81
N SER A 124 -19.82 5.46 12.29
CA SER A 124 -19.79 3.99 12.33
C SER A 124 -18.64 3.39 11.51
N THR A 125 -18.37 3.91 10.31
CA THR A 125 -17.25 3.44 9.48
C THR A 125 -15.90 3.75 10.14
N ALA A 126 -15.75 4.96 10.72
CA ALA A 126 -14.54 5.33 11.44
C ALA A 126 -14.27 4.38 12.61
N SER A 127 -15.31 4.06 13.40
CA SER A 127 -15.19 3.15 14.54
C SER A 127 -14.87 1.70 14.15
N GLN A 128 -15.37 1.24 13.00
CA GLN A 128 -15.01 -0.08 12.48
C GLN A 128 -13.55 -0.12 11.99
N LEU A 129 -13.09 0.94 11.32
CA LEU A 129 -11.72 1.05 10.83
C LEU A 129 -10.72 1.19 11.97
N SER A 130 -11.01 2.01 13.00
CA SER A 130 -10.14 2.18 14.16
C SER A 130 -9.95 0.86 14.93
N LYS A 131 -11.04 0.12 15.19
CA LYS A 131 -11.00 -1.23 15.80
C LYS A 131 -10.22 -2.23 14.95
N SER A 132 -10.37 -2.17 13.63
CA SER A 132 -9.62 -3.05 12.72
C SER A 132 -8.12 -2.75 12.77
N MET A 133 -7.74 -1.48 12.92
CA MET A 133 -6.35 -1.04 13.00
C MET A 133 -5.66 -1.37 14.33
N THR A 134 -6.41 -1.48 15.43
CA THR A 134 -5.85 -1.80 16.76
C THR A 134 -5.73 -3.29 17.02
N GLY A 135 -6.30 -4.14 16.16
CA GLY A 135 -6.16 -5.59 16.25
C GLY A 135 -4.69 -6.02 16.12
N SER A 136 -4.23 -6.91 17.01
CA SER A 136 -2.84 -7.40 17.04
C SER A 136 -2.41 -8.02 15.70
N SER A 137 -3.29 -8.80 15.06
CA SER A 137 -3.04 -9.38 13.74
C SER A 137 -2.78 -8.32 12.67
N PHE A 138 -3.52 -7.20 12.71
CA PHE A 138 -3.29 -6.07 11.81
C PHE A 138 -1.94 -5.41 12.09
N ILE A 139 -1.62 -5.11 13.35
CA ILE A 139 -0.37 -4.44 13.73
C ILE A 139 0.85 -5.28 13.30
N ILE A 140 0.85 -6.58 13.63
CA ILE A 140 1.93 -7.51 13.25
C ILE A 140 2.06 -7.58 11.73
N SER A 141 0.93 -7.67 11.01
CA SER A 141 0.92 -7.73 9.55
C SER A 141 1.42 -6.43 8.91
N LEU A 142 1.05 -5.28 9.46
CA LEU A 142 1.47 -3.97 8.97
C LEU A 142 2.97 -3.78 9.13
N VAL A 143 3.52 -4.13 10.29
CA VAL A 143 4.97 -4.06 10.54
C VAL A 143 5.73 -5.01 9.62
N THR A 144 5.24 -6.26 9.52
CA THR A 144 5.85 -7.29 8.65
C THR A 144 5.84 -6.86 7.19
N ALA A 145 4.70 -6.40 6.69
CA ALA A 145 4.58 -5.93 5.31
C ALA A 145 5.46 -4.69 5.09
N SER A 146 5.43 -3.70 5.98
CA SER A 146 6.26 -2.50 5.86
C SER A 146 7.75 -2.83 5.79
N HIS A 147 8.22 -3.74 6.65
CA HIS A 147 9.60 -4.22 6.63
C HIS A 147 9.93 -4.91 5.29
N PHE A 148 9.07 -5.81 4.83
CA PHE A 148 9.27 -6.49 3.55
C PHE A 148 9.32 -5.52 2.36
N PHE A 149 8.45 -4.52 2.32
CA PHE A 149 8.44 -3.52 1.26
C PHE A 149 9.65 -2.57 1.32
N THR A 150 10.38 -2.47 2.44
CA THR A 150 11.65 -1.73 2.45
C THR A 150 12.72 -2.36 1.57
N TYR A 151 12.70 -3.68 1.34
CA TYR A 151 13.63 -4.33 0.39
C TYR A 151 13.36 -3.96 -1.06
N THR A 152 12.16 -3.44 -1.37
CA THR A 152 11.82 -2.96 -2.72
C THR A 152 12.27 -1.52 -2.96
N LEU A 153 12.57 -0.77 -1.89
CA LEU A 153 13.27 0.51 -1.97
C LEU A 153 14.74 0.20 -2.21
N CYS A 154 15.15 0.17 -3.47
CA CYS A 154 16.57 0.30 -3.82
C CYS A 154 17.06 1.66 -3.30
N LYS A 155 17.50 1.75 -2.05
CA LYS A 155 18.44 2.78 -1.63
C LYS A 155 19.77 2.42 -2.29
N ASN A 156 19.98 2.95 -3.49
CA ASN A 156 21.24 3.05 -4.22
C ASN A 156 22.20 1.85 -4.06
N LEU A 157 22.16 0.92 -5.01
CA LEU A 157 23.40 0.35 -5.53
C LEU A 157 24.10 1.42 -6.37
#